data_AF-A0ABD3U8V7-F1
#
_entry.id   AF-A0ABD3U8V7-F1
#
_cell.length_a   1.000
_cell.length_b   1.000
_cell.length_c   1.000
_cell.angle_alpha   90.00
_cell.angle_beta   90.00
_cell.angle_gamma   90.00
#
_symmetry.space_group_name_H-M   'P 1'
#
loop_
_entity.id
_entity.type
_entity.pdbx_description
1 polymer ?
#
loop_
_entity_poly.entity_id
_entity_poly.type
_entity_poly.pdbx_seq_one_letter_code
_entity_poly.pdbx_strand_id
1 'polypeptide(L)'
;MFFEKYDDYKVMSFLPFFTENSFFTILIWNTWPFVLQFNGLAWLFLGVPTSSSLLYKEEFEKMKEKSPDNFRLDFAVSREQTNANGEKMYIQTRMAEYAEELWELLKKDNTYVYMCGLKGMEKGIDEIMIPLAAKEGIDWIDYRKQLKKGEQWNVEVY
;
A
#
# COMPACT_ATOMS: atom_id res chain seq x y z
N MET A 1 1.77 0.50 -19.82
CA MET A 1 0.43 0.92 -19.35
C MET A 1 -0.58 0.30 -20.29
N PHE A 2 -1.29 -0.73 -19.85
CA PHE A 2 -2.41 -1.32 -20.59
C PHE A 2 -3.66 -1.09 -19.77
N PHE A 3 -4.73 -0.58 -20.40
CA PHE A 3 -6.03 -0.46 -19.77
C PHE A 3 -6.88 -1.63 -20.24
N GLU A 4 -7.08 -2.65 -19.41
CA GLU A 4 -8.13 -3.63 -19.66
C GLU A 4 -9.45 -3.13 -19.07
N LYS A 5 -10.51 -3.30 -19.85
CA LYS A 5 -11.85 -2.77 -19.56
C LYS A 5 -12.67 -3.91 -18.98
N TYR A 6 -13.04 -3.81 -17.71
CA TYR A 6 -14.10 -4.60 -17.10
C TYR A 6 -15.27 -3.66 -16.75
N ASP A 7 -16.50 -4.15 -16.89
CA ASP A 7 -17.67 -3.34 -17.21
C ASP A 7 -18.15 -2.30 -16.18
N ASP A 8 -17.53 -2.14 -15.01
CA ASP A 8 -17.79 -0.97 -14.13
C ASP A 8 -16.52 -0.45 -13.40
N TYR A 9 -15.36 -1.06 -13.64
CA TYR A 9 -14.10 -0.73 -12.97
C TYR A 9 -12.94 -0.84 -13.96
N LYS A 10 -12.17 0.24 -14.09
CA LYS A 10 -10.85 0.16 -14.73
C LYS A 10 -9.81 -0.06 -13.65
N VAL A 11 -9.38 -1.31 -13.51
CA VAL A 11 -8.21 -1.66 -12.70
C VAL A 11 -6.98 -1.09 -13.41
N MET A 12 -6.23 -0.22 -12.73
CA MET A 12 -4.90 0.16 -13.19
C MET A 12 -3.95 -0.95 -12.78
N SER A 13 -3.81 -1.96 -13.64
CA SER A 13 -2.73 -2.93 -13.52
C SER A 13 -1.43 -2.25 -13.96
N PHE A 14 -0.54 -2.01 -13.00
CA PHE A 14 0.87 -1.88 -13.34
C PHE A 14 1.31 -3.25 -13.87
N LEU A 15 1.34 -3.43 -15.18
CA LEU A 15 2.09 -4.56 -15.76
C LEU A 15 3.51 -4.47 -15.19
N PRO A 16 4.01 -5.54 -14.54
CA PRO A 16 5.33 -5.53 -13.96
C PRO A 16 6.35 -5.35 -15.09
N PHE A 17 7.00 -4.19 -15.14
CA PHE A 17 8.32 -4.14 -15.75
C PHE A 17 9.24 -4.80 -14.72
N PHE A 18 9.45 -6.10 -14.92
CA PHE A 18 10.26 -6.94 -14.05
C PHE A 18 11.69 -6.39 -13.97
N THR A 19 12.03 -5.79 -12.82
CA THR A 19 13.39 -5.76 -12.32
C THR A 19 13.36 -6.29 -10.89
N GLU A 20 14.13 -7.34 -10.63
CA GLU A 20 14.03 -8.35 -9.56
C GLU A 20 14.08 -7.87 -8.09
N ASN A 21 13.90 -6.59 -7.74
CA ASN A 21 14.26 -6.16 -6.39
C ASN A 21 13.41 -5.07 -5.70
N SER A 22 12.25 -4.64 -6.19
CA SER A 22 11.55 -3.51 -5.57
C SER A 22 10.04 -3.54 -5.74
N PHE A 23 9.25 -3.82 -4.69
CA PHE A 23 7.79 -3.87 -4.80
C PHE A 23 7.05 -3.55 -3.49
N PHE A 24 6.19 -2.53 -3.54
CA PHE A 24 4.86 -2.45 -2.93
C PHE A 24 4.19 -1.16 -3.42
N THR A 25 2.88 -1.20 -3.64
CA THR A 25 2.09 -0.03 -4.05
C THR A 25 0.68 -0.16 -3.50
N ILE A 26 0.36 0.59 -2.44
CA ILE A 26 -1.02 0.81 -2.01
C ILE A 26 -1.58 1.95 -2.87
N LEU A 27 -2.62 1.64 -3.66
CA LEU A 27 -3.36 2.62 -4.46
C LEU A 27 -4.84 2.53 -4.13
N ILE A 28 -5.33 3.46 -3.33
CA ILE A 28 -6.78 3.61 -3.11
C ILE A 28 -7.36 4.30 -4.34
N TRP A 29 -8.23 3.63 -5.10
CA TRP A 29 -8.73 4.11 -6.40
C TRP A 29 -10.25 4.21 -6.44
N ASN A 30 -10.74 5.28 -7.07
CA ASN A 30 -12.12 5.39 -7.57
C ASN A 30 -12.07 6.04 -8.98
N THR A 31 -12.41 5.25 -9.99
CA THR A 31 -12.74 5.49 -11.43
C THR A 31 -12.25 6.73 -12.21
N TRP A 32 -11.90 6.52 -13.50
CA TRP A 32 -11.40 7.50 -14.50
C TRP A 32 -12.48 7.95 -15.53
N PRO A 33 -12.36 9.11 -16.25
CA PRO A 33 -11.10 9.61 -16.84
C PRO A 33 -10.72 11.10 -16.70
N PHE A 34 -9.40 11.30 -16.71
CA PHE A 34 -8.60 12.47 -17.16
C PHE A 34 -8.89 13.81 -16.47
N VAL A 35 -8.00 14.20 -15.54
CA VAL A 35 -8.10 15.38 -14.66
C VAL A 35 -9.27 15.28 -13.67
N LEU A 36 -9.35 14.16 -12.95
CA LEU A 36 -10.26 14.05 -11.82
C LEU A 36 -9.54 14.55 -10.58
N GLN A 37 -10.11 15.61 -10.01
CA GLN A 37 -9.89 16.10 -8.66
C GLN A 37 -10.13 14.90 -7.70
N PHE A 38 -9.11 14.08 -7.49
CA PHE A 38 -9.16 13.00 -6.52
C PHE A 38 -9.15 13.65 -5.14
N ASN A 39 -10.33 13.74 -4.54
CA ASN A 39 -10.51 14.34 -3.21
C ASN A 39 -10.35 13.31 -2.07
N GLY A 40 -9.93 12.08 -2.39
CA GLY A 40 -9.63 11.05 -1.40
C GLY A 40 -8.18 11.13 -0.91
N LEU A 41 -7.80 10.18 -0.05
CA LEU A 41 -6.41 9.96 0.35
C LEU A 41 -5.85 8.76 -0.41
N ALA A 42 -4.74 8.96 -1.10
CA ALA A 42 -3.93 7.92 -1.71
C ALA A 42 -2.61 7.85 -0.94
N TRP A 43 -2.30 6.68 -0.37
CA TRP A 43 -1.11 6.51 0.44
C TRP A 43 -0.29 5.35 -0.08
N LEU A 44 0.87 5.66 -0.64
CA LEU A 44 1.80 4.71 -1.24
C LEU A 44 2.92 4.34 -0.26
N PHE A 45 3.04 3.05 0.06
CA PHE A 45 4.23 2.47 0.68
C PHE A 45 5.01 1.68 -0.37
N LEU A 46 6.31 1.93 -0.53
CA LEU A 46 7.17 1.23 -1.48
C LEU A 46 8.43 0.70 -0.78
N GLY A 47 8.61 -0.62 -0.82
CA GLY A 47 9.76 -1.30 -0.23
C GLY A 47 10.80 -1.71 -1.25
N VAL A 48 12.06 -1.33 -0.99
CA VAL A 48 13.22 -1.60 -1.86
C VAL A 48 14.46 -1.92 -1.03
N PRO A 49 15.49 -2.59 -1.58
CA PRO A 49 16.74 -2.82 -0.87
C PRO A 49 17.57 -1.55 -0.75
N THR A 50 17.67 -0.75 -1.82
CA THR A 50 18.53 0.43 -1.90
C THR A 50 17.79 1.60 -2.55
N SER A 51 18.24 2.83 -2.27
CA SER A 51 17.66 4.04 -2.86
C SER A 51 17.78 4.08 -4.38
N SER A 52 18.81 3.44 -4.95
CA SER A 52 18.96 3.28 -6.40
C SER A 52 17.92 2.37 -7.05
N SER A 53 17.24 1.55 -6.24
CA SER A 53 16.21 0.62 -6.70
C SER A 53 14.80 1.20 -6.55
N LEU A 54 14.67 2.48 -6.15
CA LEU A 54 13.38 3.18 -6.06
C LEU A 54 12.81 3.42 -7.46
N LEU A 55 11.87 2.57 -7.84
CA LEU A 55 11.15 2.67 -9.11
C LEU A 55 10.27 3.92 -9.11
N TYR A 56 10.34 4.70 -10.20
CA TYR A 56 9.50 5.88 -10.46
C TYR A 56 9.53 6.95 -9.34
N LYS A 57 10.67 7.07 -8.65
CA LYS A 57 10.83 7.98 -7.52
C LYS A 57 10.43 9.41 -7.88
N GLU A 58 10.97 9.94 -8.98
CA GLU A 58 10.72 11.33 -9.40
C GLU A 58 9.25 11.57 -9.74
N GLU A 59 8.57 10.60 -10.35
CA GLU A 59 7.16 10.69 -10.69
C GLU A 59 6.29 10.72 -9.43
N PHE A 60 6.56 9.85 -8.46
CA PHE A 60 5.83 9.84 -7.19
C PHE A 60 6.10 11.10 -6.35
N GLU A 61 7.33 11.61 -6.34
CA GLU A 61 7.65 12.88 -5.68
C GLU A 61 6.92 14.05 -6.34
N LYS A 62 6.89 14.12 -7.68
CA LYS A 62 6.10 15.13 -8.42
C LYS A 62 4.59 15.01 -8.15
N MET A 63 4.07 13.80 -7.94
CA MET A 63 2.67 13.60 -7.54
C MET A 63 2.40 14.13 -6.14
N LYS A 64 3.30 13.88 -5.20
CA LYS A 64 3.23 14.42 -3.82
C LYS A 64 3.27 15.95 -3.81
N GLU A 65 4.14 16.56 -4.61
CA GLU A 65 4.23 18.02 -4.73
C GLU A 65 2.94 18.64 -5.31
N LYS A 66 2.31 17.97 -6.28
CA LYS A 66 1.06 18.44 -6.90
C LYS A 66 -0.17 18.26 -6.02
N SER A 67 -0.15 17.31 -5.10
CA SER A 67 -1.32 16.93 -4.29
C SER A 67 -0.90 16.57 -2.86
N PRO A 68 -0.32 17.50 -2.09
CA PRO A 68 0.27 17.21 -0.78
C PRO A 68 -0.75 16.73 0.26
N ASP A 69 -2.00 17.18 0.15
CA ASP A 69 -3.08 16.82 1.09
C ASP A 69 -3.74 15.47 0.74
N ASN A 70 -3.62 15.03 -0.52
CA ASN A 70 -4.32 13.86 -1.05
C ASN A 70 -3.38 12.69 -1.38
N PHE A 71 -2.07 12.92 -1.48
CA PHE A 71 -1.09 11.89 -1.82
C PHE A 71 0.04 11.81 -0.79
N ARG A 72 0.11 10.69 -0.09
CA ARG A 72 1.19 10.33 0.83
C ARG A 72 2.08 9.27 0.21
N LEU A 73 3.37 9.39 0.51
CA LEU A 73 4.42 8.55 -0.06
C LEU A 73 5.45 8.23 1.02
N ASP A 74 5.63 6.94 1.27
CA ASP A 74 6.53 6.40 2.28
C ASP A 74 7.41 5.31 1.68
N PHE A 75 8.72 5.55 1.71
CA PHE A 75 9.71 4.59 1.22
C PHE A 75 10.27 3.77 2.39
N ALA A 76 10.44 2.47 2.15
CA ALA A 76 11.09 1.54 3.08
C ALA A 76 12.35 0.98 2.40
N VAL A 77 13.53 1.53 2.74
CA VAL A 77 14.81 1.16 2.11
C VAL A 77 15.61 0.23 3.03
N SER A 78 15.41 -1.08 2.86
CA SER A 78 15.82 -2.08 3.87
C SER A 78 17.33 -2.21 4.13
N ARG A 79 18.21 -1.78 3.22
CA ARG A 79 19.68 -1.81 3.43
C ARG A 79 20.27 -0.47 3.91
N GLU A 80 19.48 0.60 3.91
CA GLU A 80 19.96 1.96 4.19
C GLU A 80 19.23 2.60 5.38
N GLN A 81 18.02 2.14 5.68
CA GLN A 81 17.20 2.64 6.77
C GLN A 81 17.00 1.56 7.83
N THR A 82 16.96 2.00 9.09
CA THR A 82 16.63 1.17 10.24
C THR A 82 15.56 1.85 11.09
N ASN A 83 14.73 1.07 11.77
CA ASN A 83 13.78 1.61 12.75
C ASN A 83 14.50 1.98 14.06
N ALA A 84 13.73 2.46 15.04
CA ALA A 84 14.23 2.82 16.37
C ALA A 84 14.91 1.65 17.13
N ASN A 85 14.57 0.41 16.78
CA ASN A 85 15.15 -0.80 17.37
C ASN A 85 16.38 -1.32 16.62
N GLY A 86 16.82 -0.62 15.56
CA GLY A 86 17.95 -1.04 14.71
C GLY A 86 17.61 -2.15 13.71
N GLU A 87 16.34 -2.47 13.53
CA GLU A 87 15.87 -3.46 12.56
C GLU A 87 15.81 -2.84 11.17
N LYS A 88 16.03 -3.67 10.14
CA LYS A 88 15.96 -3.24 8.74
C LYS A 88 14.58 -2.67 8.40
N MET A 89 14.56 -1.57 7.65
CA MET A 89 13.33 -0.91 7.23
C MET A 89 12.66 -1.65 6.06
N TYR A 90 11.92 -2.72 6.38
CA TYR A 90 10.98 -3.34 5.45
C TYR A 90 9.64 -2.59 5.46
N ILE A 91 8.74 -2.93 4.53
CA ILE A 91 7.43 -2.29 4.42
C ILE A 91 6.63 -2.43 5.71
N GLN A 92 6.56 -3.62 6.29
CA GLN A 92 5.87 -3.85 7.56
C GLN A 92 6.46 -3.00 8.69
N THR A 93 7.79 -2.80 8.68
CA THR A 93 8.48 -1.97 9.66
C THR A 93 8.08 -0.50 9.50
N ARG A 94 8.02 0.00 8.26
CA ARG A 94 7.57 1.37 7.96
C ARG A 94 6.09 1.55 8.29
N MET A 95 5.24 0.58 7.92
CA MET A 95 3.81 0.61 8.23
C MET A 95 3.55 0.59 9.74
N ALA A 96 4.38 -0.10 10.52
CA ALA A 96 4.27 -0.11 11.98
C ALA A 96 4.43 1.29 12.61
N GLU A 97 5.18 2.19 11.97
CA GLU A 97 5.29 3.60 12.41
C GLU A 97 3.96 4.36 12.28
N TYR A 98 3.08 3.89 11.37
CA TYR A 98 1.77 4.46 11.07
C TYR A 98 0.61 3.53 11.44
N ALA A 99 0.87 2.49 12.24
CA ALA A 99 -0.05 1.39 12.50
C ALA A 99 -1.45 1.88 12.95
N GLU A 100 -1.51 2.79 13.91
CA GLU A 100 -2.77 3.32 14.43
C GLU A 100 -3.55 4.11 13.37
N GLU A 101 -2.86 4.93 12.56
CA GLU A 101 -3.50 5.69 11.49
C GLU A 101 -4.02 4.77 10.37
N LEU A 102 -3.24 3.76 10.00
CA LEU A 102 -3.64 2.75 9.02
C LEU A 102 -4.86 1.96 9.48
N TRP A 103 -4.93 1.63 10.77
CA TRP A 103 -6.09 0.96 11.36
C TRP A 103 -7.35 1.82 11.33
N GLU A 104 -7.25 3.10 11.70
CA GLU A 104 -8.37 4.05 11.59
C GLU A 104 -8.85 4.25 10.16
N LEU A 105 -7.94 4.23 9.18
CA LEU A 105 -8.31 4.25 7.77
C LEU A 105 -9.02 2.96 7.37
N LEU A 106 -8.50 1.79 7.74
CA LEU A 106 -9.07 0.50 7.39
C LEU A 106 -10.50 0.29 7.91
N LYS A 107 -10.84 0.89 9.04
CA LYS A 107 -12.21 0.85 9.59
C LYS A 107 -13.25 1.59 8.74
N LYS A 108 -12.82 2.46 7.81
CA LYS A 108 -13.74 3.22 6.95
C LYS A 108 -14.15 2.38 5.75
N ASP A 109 -15.44 2.37 5.45
CA ASP A 109 -16.01 1.60 4.32
C ASP A 109 -15.49 2.06 2.93
N ASN A 110 -14.90 3.25 2.85
CA ASN A 110 -14.33 3.80 1.62
C ASN A 110 -12.81 3.59 1.50
N THR A 111 -12.21 2.74 2.33
CA THR A 111 -10.79 2.40 2.28
C THR A 111 -10.57 1.10 1.53
N TYR A 112 -9.66 1.13 0.56
CA TYR A 112 -9.30 -0.02 -0.27
C TYR A 112 -7.80 -0.25 -0.20
N VAL A 113 -7.40 -1.46 0.16
CA VAL A 113 -5.99 -1.87 0.23
C VAL A 113 -5.66 -2.72 -0.97
N TYR A 114 -4.54 -2.38 -1.61
CA TYR A 114 -3.95 -3.13 -2.70
C TYR A 114 -2.54 -3.53 -2.30
N MET A 115 -2.23 -4.81 -2.48
CA MET A 115 -0.94 -5.39 -2.15
C MET A 115 -0.41 -6.17 -3.34
N CYS A 116 0.74 -5.75 -3.83
CA CYS A 116 1.44 -6.40 -4.94
C CYS A 116 2.91 -6.57 -4.59
N GLY A 117 3.49 -7.75 -4.88
CA GLY A 117 4.91 -8.01 -4.69
C GLY A 117 5.24 -9.47 -4.40
N LEU A 118 6.34 -9.68 -3.68
CA LEU A 118 6.88 -11.00 -3.38
C LEU A 118 6.02 -11.76 -2.37
N LYS A 119 5.86 -13.06 -2.62
CA LYS A 119 5.23 -13.99 -1.67
C LYS A 119 5.90 -13.91 -0.29
N GLY A 120 5.07 -13.67 0.74
CA GLY A 120 5.51 -13.57 2.14
C GLY A 120 5.34 -12.17 2.75
N MET A 121 5.12 -11.13 1.93
CA MET A 121 4.85 -9.78 2.44
C MET A 121 3.55 -9.67 3.25
N GLU A 122 2.53 -10.48 2.91
CA GLU A 122 1.26 -10.54 3.64
C GLU A 122 1.46 -10.84 5.13
N LYS A 123 2.41 -11.73 5.45
CA LYS A 123 2.65 -12.16 6.82
C LYS A 123 3.13 -11.01 7.70
N GLY A 124 4.04 -10.18 7.20
CA GLY A 124 4.53 -9.01 7.94
C GLY A 124 3.41 -7.99 8.20
N ILE A 125 2.46 -7.86 7.26
CA ILE A 125 1.31 -6.97 7.44
C ILE A 125 0.32 -7.56 8.45
N ASP A 126 0.06 -8.87 8.42
CA ASP A 126 -0.77 -9.51 9.45
C ASP A 126 -0.17 -9.32 10.86
N GLU A 127 1.15 -9.44 11.01
CA GLU A 127 1.86 -9.28 12.28
C GLU A 127 1.67 -7.88 12.91
N ILE A 128 1.57 -6.82 12.09
CA ILE A 128 1.29 -5.46 12.59
C ILE A 128 -0.21 -5.22 12.86
N MET A 129 -1.10 -5.86 12.11
CA MET A 129 -2.54 -5.60 12.18
C MET A 129 -3.24 -6.40 13.29
N ILE A 130 -2.80 -7.63 13.57
CA ILE A 130 -3.34 -8.48 14.64
C ILE A 130 -3.39 -7.76 16.00
N PRO A 131 -2.29 -7.18 16.52
CA PRO A 131 -2.32 -6.52 17.83
C PRO A 131 -3.20 -5.26 17.83
N LEU A 132 -3.35 -4.57 16.70
CA LEU A 132 -4.22 -3.39 16.58
C LEU A 132 -5.69 -3.78 16.64
N ALA A 133 -6.09 -4.78 15.85
CA ALA A 133 -7.45 -5.32 15.87
C ALA A 133 -7.80 -5.87 17.26
N ALA A 134 -6.86 -6.58 17.90
CA ALA A 134 -7.06 -7.14 19.23
C ALA A 134 -7.30 -6.07 20.32
N LYS A 135 -6.70 -4.86 20.21
CA LYS A 135 -6.99 -3.74 21.13
C LYS A 135 -8.46 -3.33 21.13
N GLU A 136 -9.15 -3.51 20.01
CA GLU A 136 -10.58 -3.21 19.85
C GLU A 136 -11.47 -4.45 19.96
N GLY A 137 -10.90 -5.61 20.34
CA GLY A 137 -11.64 -6.87 20.43
C GLY A 137 -12.06 -7.45 19.09
N ILE A 138 -11.43 -7.03 17.99
CA ILE A 138 -11.69 -7.51 16.63
C ILE A 138 -10.68 -8.62 16.30
N ASP A 139 -11.18 -9.74 15.76
CA ASP A 139 -10.31 -10.76 15.17
C ASP A 139 -9.87 -10.31 13.76
N TRP A 140 -8.57 -10.05 13.61
CA TRP A 140 -8.01 -9.58 12.33
C TRP A 140 -8.24 -10.56 11.18
N ILE A 141 -8.17 -11.86 11.43
CA ILE A 141 -8.27 -12.87 10.37
C ILE A 141 -9.67 -12.89 9.79
N ASP A 142 -10.69 -12.81 10.64
CA ASP A 142 -12.09 -12.72 10.22
C ASP A 142 -12.42 -11.35 9.64
N TYR A 143 -11.90 -10.26 10.20
CA TYR A 143 -12.07 -8.91 9.63
C TYR A 143 -11.49 -8.80 8.23
N ARG A 144 -10.27 -9.32 8.01
CA ARG A 144 -9.64 -9.37 6.69
C ARG A 144 -10.45 -10.20 5.69
N LYS A 145 -11.10 -11.30 6.12
CA LYS A 145 -12.02 -12.05 5.24
C LYS A 145 -13.21 -11.19 4.81
N GLN A 146 -13.75 -10.36 5.70
CA GLN A 146 -14.82 -9.42 5.37
C GLN A 146 -14.34 -8.37 4.37
N LEU A 147 -13.17 -7.77 4.60
CA LEU A 147 -12.56 -6.81 3.67
C LEU A 147 -12.33 -7.44 2.28
N LYS A 148 -11.83 -8.68 2.23
CA LYS A 148 -11.67 -9.43 0.96
C LYS A 148 -13.01 -9.63 0.25
N LYS A 149 -14.07 -9.99 0.98
CA LYS A 149 -15.42 -10.16 0.43
C LYS A 149 -16.03 -8.85 -0.06
N GLY A 150 -15.68 -7.74 0.59
CA GLY A 150 -16.07 -6.38 0.19
C GLY A 150 -15.17 -5.75 -0.87
N GLU A 151 -14.24 -6.51 -1.46
CA GLU A 151 -13.27 -6.01 -2.47
C GLU A 151 -12.37 -4.86 -1.97
N GLN A 152 -12.28 -4.68 -0.65
CA GLN A 152 -11.45 -3.69 0.04
C GLN A 152 -10.05 -4.21 0.36
N TRP A 153 -9.79 -5.50 0.16
CA TRP A 153 -8.49 -6.11 0.40
C TRP A 153 -8.07 -6.97 -0.80
N ASN A 154 -7.28 -6.37 -1.69
CA ASN A 154 -6.86 -6.97 -2.96
C ASN A 154 -5.39 -7.32 -2.90
N VAL A 155 -5.07 -8.61 -3.10
CA VAL A 155 -3.70 -9.10 -2.99
C VAL A 155 -3.31 -9.88 -4.24
N GLU A 156 -2.19 -9.47 -4.84
CA GLU A 156 -1.58 -10.07 -6.02
C GLU A 156 -0.09 -10.28 -5.74
N VAL A 157 0.23 -11.41 -5.10
CA VAL A 157 1.61 -11.82 -4.80
C VAL A 157 2.04 -12.99 -5.68
N TYR A 158 3.31 -12.97 -6.09
CA TYR A 158 3.92 -14.00 -6.95
C TYR A 158 5.19 -14.59 -6.32
#